data_AF-A0AA36GH51-F1
#
_entry.id   AF-A0AA36GH51-F1
#
_cell.length_a   1.000
_cell.length_b   1.000
_cell.length_c   1.000
_cell.angle_alpha   90.00
_cell.angle_beta   90.00
_cell.angle_gamma   90.00
#
_symmetry.space_group_name_H-M   'P 1'
#
loop_
_entity.id
_entity.type
_entity.pdbx_description
1 polymer ?
#
loop_
_entity_poly.entity_id
_entity_poly.type
_entity_poly.pdbx_seq_one_letter_code
_entity_poly.pdbx_strand_id
1 'polypeptide(L)'
;MKEKEGYISNEYLRKLIVDFNRMNIDDTGAWCQPYLSKLENKYKNKKIEEEKYQQSLDFITRKQQQIAALHKKYAEFTDAERRHYNYEFDKLKAEICDAFMKVINGRIISFKLVTTKAYEDIEDIRQECLMTLFTYINRYDEERNSSAFAFVTQLITNAILLYLNQLKERQEKEVTGLDFYENLNTIDDFKGELMLNAHTEDQDGKNIAIIYCKDTSGCSHVRLRYNAEYINGYTMGVIPTLMPYPTFDPVYLSRAKSIIFQRPITDSDVQILTRYKELQPKFGYKLVAEFDDLVFMTGEGKDDGVPSYNPGHDTIVKHIDKSTKNLQTNIDMCDMVIASTPFLKRVIEKIFHHPNVKVIKNVVPRYLWNFERKKKITEDIKKPKVIYSGSPTHFKTPIPTLKPGQHPNFPNGHPGQPGDRGDWKTGLCDWVIKNVKEDKIDFVVMGSVPFFFDEIRDKIQYIPWADSHTFPRKFMEVHADFSIATVVDNSFNKCKSSLRFTEACACGCVFMGNIFANNDDSPYREIHNDAKFTDKSTAEEIDKIFWALTKKDKYNEVMNWQYDFINTGNCWLESEGHINEMLDMFDSKPRKII
;
A
#
# COMPACT_ATOMS: atom_id res chain seq x y z
N MET A 1 34.05 9.74 -31.39
CA MET A 1 32.72 10.36 -31.52
C MET A 1 32.10 10.36 -30.12
N LYS A 2 31.90 11.54 -29.51
CA LYS A 2 31.22 11.64 -28.22
C LYS A 2 29.76 11.23 -28.41
N GLU A 3 29.26 10.26 -27.64
CA GLU A 3 27.84 9.95 -27.56
C GLU A 3 27.09 11.22 -27.17
N LYS A 4 26.14 11.66 -28.00
CA LYS A 4 25.19 12.71 -27.61
C LYS A 4 24.23 12.10 -26.60
N GLU A 5 24.23 12.60 -25.37
CA GLU A 5 23.20 12.29 -24.37
C GLU A 5 21.80 12.39 -25.02
N GLY A 6 21.03 11.30 -24.92
CA GLY A 6 19.66 11.21 -25.43
C GLY A 6 19.48 10.66 -26.85
N TYR A 7 20.54 10.36 -27.60
CA TYR A 7 20.42 9.74 -28.93
C TYR A 7 20.62 8.22 -28.89
N ILE A 8 19.72 7.47 -29.54
CA ILE A 8 19.82 6.01 -29.68
C ILE A 8 20.19 5.68 -31.11
N SER A 9 21.29 4.93 -31.29
CA SER A 9 21.67 4.46 -32.63
C SER A 9 20.69 3.38 -33.12
N ASN A 10 20.40 3.39 -34.43
CA ASN A 10 19.56 2.38 -35.04
C ASN A 10 20.13 0.96 -34.85
N GLU A 11 21.46 0.82 -34.84
CA GLU A 11 22.15 -0.44 -34.60
C GLU A 11 21.91 -0.97 -33.18
N TYR A 12 22.05 -0.11 -32.16
CA TYR A 12 21.81 -0.50 -30.78
C TYR A 12 20.34 -0.87 -30.54
N LEU A 13 19.41 -0.06 -31.05
CA LEU A 13 17.98 -0.34 -30.96
C LEU A 13 17.62 -1.66 -31.66
N ARG A 14 18.18 -1.90 -32.85
CA ARG A 14 17.98 -3.16 -33.58
C ARG A 14 18.47 -4.34 -32.78
N LYS A 15 19.66 -4.26 -32.17
CA LYS A 15 20.21 -5.30 -31.31
C LYS A 15 19.25 -5.62 -30.15
N LEU A 16 18.80 -4.60 -29.42
CA LEU A 16 17.89 -4.78 -28.28
C LEU A 16 16.57 -5.47 -28.69
N ILE A 17 15.97 -5.05 -29.82
CA ILE A 17 14.73 -5.63 -30.33
C ILE A 17 14.92 -7.10 -30.72
N VAL A 18 16.03 -7.41 -31.40
CA VAL A 18 16.36 -8.78 -31.82
C VAL A 18 16.60 -9.67 -30.61
N ASP A 19 17.40 -9.21 -29.65
CA ASP A 19 17.69 -9.94 -28.42
C ASP A 19 16.38 -10.16 -27.63
N PHE A 20 15.53 -9.13 -27.52
CA PHE A 20 14.24 -9.22 -26.84
C PHE A 20 13.36 -10.28 -27.52
N ASN A 21 13.20 -10.20 -28.84
CA ASN A 21 12.39 -11.15 -29.61
C ASN A 21 12.95 -12.60 -29.57
N ARG A 22 14.24 -12.78 -29.28
CA ARG A 22 14.86 -14.11 -29.10
C ARG A 22 14.68 -14.67 -27.71
N MET A 23 14.52 -13.80 -26.71
CA MET A 23 14.36 -14.18 -25.30
C MET A 23 12.91 -14.08 -24.80
N ASN A 24 11.98 -13.62 -25.63
CA ASN A 24 10.60 -13.39 -25.21
C ASN A 24 9.81 -14.68 -24.97
N ILE A 25 9.98 -15.26 -23.79
CA ILE A 25 9.26 -16.44 -23.35
C ILE A 25 7.75 -16.19 -23.21
N ASP A 26 7.36 -14.92 -23.05
CA ASP A 26 5.96 -14.49 -22.93
C ASP A 26 5.23 -14.45 -24.29
N ASP A 27 5.95 -14.53 -25.43
CA ASP A 27 5.32 -14.62 -26.75
C ASP A 27 4.75 -16.03 -26.98
N THR A 28 3.42 -16.12 -27.04
CA THR A 28 2.69 -17.36 -27.33
C THR A 28 2.46 -17.58 -28.82
N GLY A 29 2.81 -16.63 -29.68
CA GLY A 29 2.50 -16.65 -31.11
C GLY A 29 1.01 -16.43 -31.43
N ALA A 30 0.18 -16.09 -30.44
CA ALA A 30 -1.26 -15.86 -30.64
C ALA A 30 -1.56 -14.76 -31.68
N TRP A 31 -0.62 -13.83 -31.88
CA TRP A 31 -0.74 -12.76 -32.86
C TRP A 31 -0.54 -13.23 -34.31
N CYS A 32 0.08 -14.38 -34.54
CA CYS A 32 0.42 -14.88 -35.89
C CYS A 32 -0.84 -15.15 -36.73
N GLN A 33 -1.84 -15.83 -36.17
CA GLN A 33 -3.06 -16.21 -36.90
C GLN A 33 -3.91 -14.98 -37.34
N PRO A 34 -4.22 -14.01 -36.46
CA PRO A 34 -4.89 -12.78 -36.88
C PRO A 34 -4.08 -11.97 -37.90
N TYR A 35 -2.74 -12.01 -37.82
CA TYR A 35 -1.87 -11.32 -38.76
C TYR A 35 -1.91 -11.97 -40.15
N LEU A 36 -1.80 -13.30 -40.22
CA LEU A 36 -1.96 -14.08 -41.46
C LEU A 36 -3.32 -13.86 -42.09
N SER A 37 -4.41 -13.92 -41.31
CA SER A 37 -5.76 -13.68 -41.80
C SER A 37 -5.90 -12.29 -42.47
N LYS A 38 -5.29 -11.26 -41.87
CA LYS A 38 -5.27 -9.91 -42.45
C LYS A 38 -4.42 -9.83 -43.72
N LEU A 39 -3.29 -10.55 -43.78
CA LEU A 39 -2.44 -10.61 -44.96
C LEU A 39 -3.12 -11.35 -46.12
N GLU A 40 -3.72 -12.51 -45.86
CA GLU A 40 -4.50 -13.26 -46.85
C GLU A 40 -5.61 -12.41 -47.44
N ASN A 41 -6.34 -11.67 -46.60
CA ASN A 41 -7.38 -10.77 -47.06
C ASN A 41 -6.82 -9.64 -47.95
N LYS A 42 -5.66 -9.07 -47.58
CA LYS A 42 -4.99 -8.07 -48.44
C LYS A 42 -4.53 -8.66 -49.76
N TYR A 43 -3.99 -9.87 -49.75
CA TYR A 43 -3.53 -10.56 -50.96
C TYR A 43 -4.70 -10.93 -51.89
N LYS A 44 -5.77 -11.52 -51.35
CA LYS A 44 -7.02 -11.83 -52.09
C LYS A 44 -7.62 -10.59 -52.76
N ASN A 45 -7.54 -9.44 -52.08
CA ASN A 45 -8.00 -8.15 -52.60
C ASN A 45 -6.94 -7.39 -53.43
N LYS A 46 -5.84 -8.04 -53.82
CA LYS A 46 -4.74 -7.45 -54.63
C LYS A 46 -4.15 -6.17 -54.04
N LYS A 47 -4.18 -6.02 -52.71
CA LYS A 47 -3.60 -4.88 -51.96
C LYS A 47 -2.13 -5.09 -51.59
N ILE A 48 -1.59 -6.29 -51.81
CA ILE A 48 -0.16 -6.62 -51.65
C ILE A 48 0.28 -7.54 -52.79
N GLU A 49 1.55 -7.43 -53.19
CA GLU A 49 2.16 -8.27 -54.21
C GLU A 49 2.48 -9.67 -53.67
N GLU A 50 2.50 -10.67 -54.55
CA GLU A 50 2.85 -12.07 -54.23
C GLU A 50 4.14 -12.17 -53.43
N GLU A 51 5.19 -11.49 -53.88
CA GLU A 51 6.51 -11.53 -53.24
C GLU A 51 6.45 -11.08 -51.77
N LYS A 52 5.74 -9.98 -51.49
CA LYS A 52 5.57 -9.44 -50.13
C LYS A 52 4.68 -10.32 -49.27
N TYR A 53 3.68 -10.97 -49.88
CA TYR A 53 2.85 -11.94 -49.20
C TYR A 53 3.67 -13.17 -48.78
N GLN A 54 4.45 -13.75 -49.71
CA GLN A 54 5.30 -14.90 -49.43
C GLN A 54 6.38 -14.60 -48.38
N GLN A 55 7.07 -13.46 -48.50
CA GLN A 55 8.04 -13.01 -47.48
C GLN A 55 7.40 -12.85 -46.09
N SER A 56 6.11 -12.53 -46.02
CA SER A 56 5.40 -12.40 -44.74
C SER A 56 4.98 -13.75 -44.19
N LEU A 57 4.60 -14.69 -45.06
CA LEU A 57 4.35 -16.08 -44.68
C LEU A 57 5.62 -16.75 -44.13
N ASP A 58 6.75 -16.54 -44.80
CA ASP A 58 8.06 -17.08 -44.38
C ASP A 58 8.48 -16.51 -43.02
N PHE A 59 8.31 -15.19 -42.82
CA PHE A 59 8.54 -14.54 -41.52
C PHE A 59 7.71 -15.16 -40.40
N ILE A 60 6.40 -15.33 -40.61
CA ILE A 60 5.51 -15.90 -39.60
C ILE A 60 5.87 -17.36 -39.29
N THR A 61 6.18 -18.15 -40.33
CA THR A 61 6.59 -19.54 -40.17
C THR A 61 7.87 -19.64 -39.34
N ARG A 62 8.89 -18.84 -39.66
CA ARG A 62 10.13 -18.76 -38.87
C ARG A 62 9.87 -18.34 -37.43
N LYS A 63 8.98 -17.37 -37.21
CA LYS A 63 8.60 -16.91 -35.86
C LYS A 63 7.93 -18.00 -35.03
N GLN A 64 6.98 -18.73 -35.61
CA GLN A 64 6.32 -19.84 -34.93
C GLN A 64 7.31 -20.94 -34.55
N GLN A 65 8.24 -21.28 -35.45
CA GLN A 65 9.31 -22.25 -35.16
C GLN A 65 10.24 -21.75 -34.04
N GLN A 66 10.62 -20.47 -34.07
CA GLN A 66 11.45 -19.85 -33.05
C GLN A 66 10.80 -19.88 -31.66
N ILE A 67 9.52 -19.49 -31.57
CA ILE A 67 8.74 -19.49 -30.33
C ILE A 67 8.62 -20.91 -29.77
N ALA A 68 8.25 -21.88 -30.61
CA ALA A 68 8.14 -23.27 -30.20
C ALA A 68 9.47 -23.84 -29.70
N ALA A 69 10.58 -23.53 -30.38
CA ALA A 69 11.92 -23.94 -29.96
C ALA A 69 12.33 -23.30 -28.63
N LEU A 70 12.01 -22.03 -28.42
CA LEU A 70 12.29 -21.33 -27.17
C LEU A 70 11.50 -21.93 -26.01
N HIS A 71 10.19 -22.13 -26.17
CA HIS A 71 9.33 -22.73 -25.15
C HIS A 71 9.79 -24.14 -24.79
N LYS A 72 10.14 -24.96 -25.80
CA LYS A 72 10.70 -26.30 -25.57
C LYS A 72 12.00 -26.23 -24.76
N LYS A 73 12.95 -25.37 -25.17
CA LYS A 73 14.23 -25.21 -24.48
C LYS A 73 14.04 -24.74 -23.03
N TYR A 74 13.15 -23.78 -22.81
CA TYR A 74 12.86 -23.25 -21.47
C TYR A 74 12.17 -24.27 -20.55
N ALA A 75 11.33 -25.14 -21.12
CA ALA A 75 10.72 -26.24 -20.38
C ALA A 75 11.78 -27.24 -19.88
N GLU A 76 12.85 -27.47 -20.64
CA GLU A 76 13.98 -28.36 -20.30
C GLU A 76 14.95 -27.76 -19.27
N PHE A 77 14.86 -26.46 -18.97
CA PHE A 77 15.72 -25.81 -17.96
C PHE A 77 15.46 -26.32 -16.55
N THR A 78 16.55 -26.50 -15.80
CA THR A 78 16.52 -26.60 -14.33
C THR A 78 16.04 -25.30 -13.70
N ASP A 79 15.62 -25.35 -12.44
CA ASP A 79 15.17 -24.13 -11.73
C ASP A 79 16.26 -23.06 -11.63
N ALA A 80 17.53 -23.45 -11.58
CA ALA A 80 18.66 -22.51 -11.57
C ALA A 80 18.81 -21.81 -12.92
N GLU A 81 18.70 -22.55 -14.02
CA GLU A 81 18.75 -22.01 -15.38
C GLU A 81 17.55 -21.11 -15.68
N ARG A 82 16.34 -21.48 -15.24
CA ARG A 82 15.16 -20.61 -15.38
C ARG A 82 15.32 -19.29 -14.63
N ARG A 83 15.84 -19.33 -13.40
CA ARG A 83 16.12 -18.10 -12.63
C ARG A 83 17.14 -17.22 -13.33
N HIS A 84 18.23 -17.80 -13.84
CA HIS A 84 19.25 -17.03 -14.56
C HIS A 84 18.70 -16.44 -15.86
N TYR A 85 17.95 -17.23 -16.64
CA TYR A 85 17.31 -16.76 -17.86
C TYR A 85 16.33 -15.61 -17.61
N ASN A 86 15.44 -15.75 -16.62
CA ASN A 86 14.47 -14.71 -16.28
C ASN A 86 15.18 -13.42 -15.84
N TYR A 87 16.27 -13.54 -15.07
CA TYR A 87 17.07 -12.39 -14.67
C TYR A 87 17.69 -11.66 -15.87
N GLU A 88 18.29 -12.38 -16.82
CA GLU A 88 18.85 -11.75 -18.04
C GLU A 88 17.75 -11.16 -18.92
N PHE A 89 16.58 -11.80 -19.00
CA PHE A 89 15.45 -11.29 -19.76
C PHE A 89 14.84 -10.02 -19.13
N ASP A 90 14.74 -9.96 -17.80
CA ASP A 90 14.27 -8.77 -17.09
C ASP A 90 15.23 -7.59 -17.24
N LYS A 91 16.54 -7.86 -17.22
CA LYS A 91 17.56 -6.84 -17.53
C LYS A 91 17.38 -6.29 -18.95
N LEU A 92 17.17 -7.16 -19.92
CA LEU A 92 16.93 -6.77 -21.31
C LEU A 92 15.61 -5.99 -21.48
N LYS A 93 14.55 -6.37 -20.75
CA LYS A 93 13.28 -5.61 -20.68
C LYS A 93 13.51 -4.19 -20.19
N ALA A 94 14.35 -4.00 -19.17
CA ALA A 94 14.68 -2.66 -18.67
C ALA A 94 15.47 -1.85 -19.72
N GLU A 95 16.47 -2.45 -20.36
CA GLU A 95 17.28 -1.79 -21.40
C GLU A 95 16.46 -1.36 -22.62
N ILE A 96 15.58 -2.24 -23.13
CA ILE A 96 14.71 -1.91 -24.27
C ILE A 96 13.63 -0.88 -23.89
N CYS A 97 13.15 -0.89 -22.64
CA CYS A 97 12.20 0.11 -22.15
C CYS A 97 12.82 1.50 -22.11
N ASP A 98 14.03 1.65 -21.55
CA ASP A 98 14.77 2.92 -21.56
C ASP A 98 15.01 3.41 -23.00
N ALA A 99 15.36 2.47 -23.89
CA ALA A 99 15.54 2.78 -25.30
C ALA A 99 14.24 3.31 -25.94
N PHE A 100 13.11 2.65 -25.72
CA PHE A 100 11.81 3.11 -26.22
C PHE A 100 11.41 4.46 -25.65
N MET A 101 11.59 4.69 -24.35
CA MET A 101 11.22 5.95 -23.70
C MET A 101 11.97 7.16 -24.30
N LYS A 102 13.25 7.01 -24.65
CA LYS A 102 14.01 8.04 -25.36
C LYS A 102 13.43 8.35 -26.74
N VAL A 103 13.04 7.33 -27.52
CA VAL A 103 12.40 7.54 -28.84
C VAL A 103 11.01 8.17 -28.68
N ILE A 104 10.21 7.70 -27.71
CA ILE A 104 8.89 8.26 -27.37
C ILE A 104 9.00 9.74 -27.04
N ASN A 105 9.91 10.11 -26.14
CA ASN A 105 10.14 11.51 -25.76
C ASN A 105 10.55 12.37 -26.97
N GLY A 106 11.43 11.86 -27.83
CA GLY A 106 11.78 12.53 -29.08
C GLY A 106 10.55 12.78 -29.97
N ARG A 107 9.63 11.81 -30.06
CA ARG A 107 8.40 11.97 -30.85
C ARG A 107 7.39 12.93 -30.22
N ILE A 108 7.18 12.86 -28.91
CA ILE A 108 6.33 13.80 -28.16
C ILE A 108 6.78 15.25 -28.39
N ILE A 109 8.10 15.50 -28.34
CA ILE A 109 8.68 16.80 -28.66
C ILE A 109 8.44 17.17 -30.12
N SER A 110 8.63 16.24 -31.07
CA SER A 110 8.40 16.49 -32.50
C SER A 110 6.95 16.84 -32.84
N PHE A 111 5.99 16.27 -32.10
CA PHE A 111 4.56 16.59 -32.19
C PHE A 111 4.18 17.86 -31.42
N LYS A 112 5.14 18.53 -30.74
CA LYS A 112 4.93 19.71 -29.90
C LYS A 112 3.90 19.51 -28.79
N LEU A 113 3.77 18.27 -28.29
CA LEU A 113 2.76 17.93 -27.29
C LEU A 113 3.08 18.57 -25.93
N VAL A 114 4.37 18.67 -25.58
CA VAL A 114 4.83 19.35 -24.34
C VAL A 114 4.33 20.79 -24.23
N THR A 115 4.15 21.46 -25.37
CA THR A 115 3.67 22.85 -25.43
C THR A 115 2.17 22.99 -25.67
N THR A 116 1.47 21.90 -26.00
CA THR A 116 0.07 21.94 -26.46
C THR A 116 -0.88 21.06 -25.68
N LYS A 117 -0.37 20.22 -24.76
CA LYS A 117 -1.13 19.27 -23.96
C LYS A 117 -0.74 19.36 -22.48
N ALA A 118 -1.65 18.99 -21.60
CA ALA A 118 -1.39 18.94 -20.17
C ALA A 118 -0.35 17.85 -19.85
N TYR A 119 0.29 17.95 -18.69
CA TYR A 119 1.32 16.98 -18.30
C TYR A 119 0.74 15.56 -18.18
N GLU A 120 -0.49 15.41 -17.69
CA GLU A 120 -1.17 14.12 -17.58
C GLU A 120 -1.40 13.47 -18.95
N ASP A 121 -1.92 14.24 -19.92
CA ASP A 121 -2.11 13.76 -21.30
C ASP A 121 -0.81 13.25 -21.93
N ILE A 122 0.32 13.90 -21.60
CA ILE A 122 1.63 13.52 -22.13
C ILE A 122 2.09 12.20 -21.51
N GLU A 123 1.86 11.98 -20.21
CA GLU A 123 2.18 10.71 -19.54
C GLU A 123 1.30 9.56 -20.05
N ASP A 124 0.01 9.79 -20.26
CA ASP A 124 -0.89 8.79 -20.86
C ASP A 124 -0.43 8.41 -22.27
N ILE A 125 -0.06 9.40 -23.08
CA ILE A 125 0.51 9.17 -24.42
C ILE A 125 1.80 8.36 -24.33
N ARG A 126 2.68 8.62 -23.34
CA ARG A 126 3.91 7.83 -23.14
C ARG A 126 3.59 6.38 -22.86
N GLN A 127 2.67 6.12 -21.94
CA GLN A 127 2.27 4.78 -21.56
C GLN A 127 1.64 4.03 -22.75
N GLU A 128 0.72 4.65 -23.48
CA GLU A 128 0.08 4.07 -24.66
C GLU A 128 1.09 3.75 -25.77
N CYS A 129 2.08 4.63 -25.98
CA CYS A 129 3.17 4.35 -26.92
C CYS A 129 4.01 3.15 -26.48
N LEU A 130 4.35 3.05 -25.19
CA LEU A 130 5.14 1.96 -24.64
C LEU A 130 4.38 0.62 -24.73
N MET A 131 3.10 0.61 -24.38
CA MET A 131 2.22 -0.55 -24.49
C MET A 131 2.07 -1.01 -25.94
N THR A 132 1.89 -0.05 -26.86
CA THR A 132 1.84 -0.33 -28.31
C THR A 132 3.15 -0.97 -28.77
N LEU A 133 4.29 -0.45 -28.34
CA LEU A 133 5.59 -1.03 -28.71
C LEU A 133 5.69 -2.47 -28.25
N PHE A 134 5.50 -2.77 -26.96
CA PHE A 134 5.57 -4.16 -26.48
C PHE A 134 4.54 -5.10 -27.12
N THR A 135 3.36 -4.59 -27.47
CA THR A 135 2.32 -5.37 -28.17
C THR A 135 2.75 -5.79 -29.58
N TYR A 136 3.52 -4.94 -30.28
CA TYR A 136 3.84 -5.13 -31.69
C TYR A 136 5.32 -5.43 -31.96
N ILE A 137 6.19 -5.39 -30.96
CA ILE A 137 7.64 -5.50 -31.15
C ILE A 137 8.09 -6.86 -31.72
N ASN A 138 7.35 -7.94 -31.37
CA ASN A 138 7.59 -9.28 -31.89
C ASN A 138 7.40 -9.39 -33.41
N ARG A 139 6.81 -8.37 -34.04
CA ARG A 139 6.58 -8.28 -35.49
C ARG A 139 7.73 -7.62 -36.26
N TYR A 140 8.80 -7.23 -35.57
CA TYR A 140 10.00 -6.73 -36.23
C TYR A 140 10.73 -7.87 -36.95
N ASP A 141 10.88 -7.74 -38.26
CA ASP A 141 11.58 -8.70 -39.11
C ASP A 141 13.01 -8.22 -39.36
N GLU A 142 13.97 -8.89 -38.71
CA GLU A 142 15.38 -8.57 -38.83
C GLU A 142 15.93 -8.84 -40.24
N GLU A 143 15.35 -9.76 -41.01
CA GLU A 143 15.83 -10.10 -42.35
C GLU A 143 15.45 -9.06 -43.40
N ARG A 144 14.41 -8.25 -43.17
CA ARG A 144 13.92 -7.25 -44.14
C ARG A 144 14.80 -6.01 -44.29
N ASN A 145 16.01 -5.98 -43.72
CA ASN A 145 16.90 -4.80 -43.66
C ASN A 145 16.18 -3.51 -43.23
N SER A 146 15.07 -3.65 -42.49
CA SER A 146 14.24 -2.53 -42.08
C SER A 146 14.88 -1.79 -40.91
N SER A 147 14.84 -0.47 -40.94
CA SER A 147 15.35 0.36 -39.83
C SER A 147 14.50 0.10 -38.57
N ALA A 148 15.16 -0.36 -37.51
CA ALA A 148 14.54 -0.53 -36.20
C ALA A 148 13.98 0.79 -35.68
N PHE A 149 14.73 1.87 -35.90
CA PHE A 149 14.29 3.21 -35.54
C PHE A 149 13.03 3.64 -36.32
N ALA A 150 12.96 3.35 -37.62
CA ALA A 150 11.78 3.66 -38.44
C ALA A 150 10.57 2.83 -38.00
N PHE A 151 10.75 1.54 -37.72
CA PHE A 151 9.70 0.66 -37.22
C PHE A 151 9.12 1.15 -35.89
N VAL A 152 9.97 1.38 -34.89
CA VAL A 152 9.59 1.89 -33.56
C VAL A 152 8.92 3.26 -33.68
N THR A 153 9.51 4.17 -34.46
CA THR A 153 8.96 5.51 -34.68
C THR A 153 7.57 5.45 -35.31
N GLN A 154 7.34 4.54 -36.26
CA GLN A 154 6.04 4.38 -36.89
C GLN A 154 4.98 3.89 -35.90
N LEU A 155 5.32 2.92 -35.05
CA LEU A 155 4.41 2.43 -34.00
C LEU A 155 4.05 3.53 -33.01
N ILE A 156 5.04 4.28 -32.52
CA ILE A 156 4.84 5.43 -31.63
C ILE A 156 3.95 6.48 -32.31
N THR A 157 4.22 6.79 -33.57
CA THR A 157 3.43 7.77 -34.35
C THR A 157 1.98 7.33 -34.47
N ASN A 158 1.73 6.05 -34.76
CA ASN A 158 0.38 5.52 -34.86
C ASN A 158 -0.35 5.56 -33.50
N ALA A 159 0.35 5.25 -32.40
CA ALA A 159 -0.20 5.32 -31.06
C ALA A 159 -0.58 6.75 -30.68
N ILE A 160 0.32 7.72 -30.90
CA ILE A 160 0.06 9.15 -30.67
C ILE A 160 -1.16 9.61 -31.47
N LEU A 161 -1.22 9.30 -32.77
CA LEU A 161 -2.33 9.71 -33.62
C LEU A 161 -3.66 9.09 -33.19
N LEU A 162 -3.66 7.80 -32.82
CA LEU A 162 -4.85 7.13 -32.31
C LEU A 162 -5.34 7.80 -31.03
N TYR A 163 -4.44 8.08 -30.09
CA TYR A 163 -4.77 8.74 -28.83
C TYR A 163 -5.32 10.15 -29.06
N LEU A 164 -4.67 10.94 -29.91
CA LEU A 164 -5.13 12.28 -30.25
C LEU A 164 -6.50 12.28 -30.96
N ASN A 165 -6.77 11.29 -31.83
CA ASN A 165 -8.08 11.14 -32.44
C ASN A 165 -9.15 10.75 -31.42
N GLN A 166 -8.85 9.85 -30.48
CA GLN A 166 -9.77 9.50 -29.39
C GLN A 166 -10.02 10.69 -28.46
N LEU A 167 -9.01 11.53 -28.20
CA LEU A 167 -9.19 12.78 -27.47
C LEU A 167 -10.10 13.73 -28.23
N LYS A 168 -9.91 13.87 -29.56
CA LYS A 168 -10.76 14.70 -30.40
C LYS A 168 -12.20 14.20 -30.43
N GLU A 169 -12.42 12.88 -30.55
CA GLU A 169 -13.75 12.28 -30.46
C GLU A 169 -14.40 12.47 -29.08
N ARG A 170 -13.62 12.44 -28.00
CA ARG A 170 -14.09 12.77 -26.65
C ARG A 170 -14.48 14.24 -26.52
N GLN A 171 -13.69 15.15 -27.10
CA GLN A 171 -13.96 16.59 -27.14
C GLN A 171 -15.13 16.96 -28.06
N GLU A 172 -15.34 16.23 -29.17
CA GLU A 172 -16.48 16.40 -30.07
C GLU A 172 -17.78 15.83 -29.48
N LYS A 173 -17.68 14.89 -28.53
CA LYS A 173 -18.80 14.34 -27.76
C LYS A 173 -18.97 15.02 -26.39
N GLU A 174 -18.07 15.93 -26.02
CA GLU A 174 -18.21 16.76 -24.84
C GLU A 174 -19.37 17.72 -25.10
N VAL A 175 -20.51 17.46 -24.46
CA VAL A 175 -21.55 18.47 -24.29
C VAL A 175 -20.89 19.61 -23.52
N THR A 176 -20.68 20.74 -24.18
CA THR A 176 -20.14 21.90 -23.48
C THR A 176 -21.18 22.37 -22.47
N GLY A 177 -20.74 22.89 -21.32
CA GLY A 177 -21.67 23.35 -20.28
C GLY A 177 -22.66 24.42 -20.76
N LEU A 178 -22.40 25.10 -21.87
CA LEU A 178 -23.32 26.05 -22.51
C LEU A 178 -24.46 25.35 -23.27
N ASP A 179 -24.18 24.26 -23.98
CA ASP A 179 -25.20 23.46 -24.70
C ASP A 179 -26.18 22.78 -23.74
N PHE A 180 -25.75 22.56 -22.49
CA PHE A 180 -26.59 22.05 -21.40
C PHE A 180 -27.60 23.10 -20.91
N TYR A 181 -27.23 24.38 -20.91
CA TYR A 181 -28.10 25.48 -20.43
C TYR A 181 -29.14 25.91 -21.48
N GLU A 182 -28.83 25.86 -22.78
CA GLU A 182 -29.79 26.25 -23.82
C GLU A 182 -30.89 25.20 -24.06
N ASN A 183 -30.63 23.92 -23.77
CA ASN A 183 -31.61 22.84 -23.89
C ASN A 183 -32.52 22.64 -22.66
N LEU A 184 -32.31 23.40 -21.58
CA LEU A 184 -33.09 23.26 -20.33
C LEU A 184 -34.46 23.97 -20.34
N ASN A 185 -34.86 24.63 -21.43
CA ASN A 185 -36.13 25.36 -21.51
C ASN A 185 -37.24 24.69 -22.32
N THR A 186 -37.03 23.50 -22.86
CA THR A 186 -38.11 22.75 -23.51
C THR A 186 -37.99 21.28 -23.20
N ILE A 187 -38.82 20.84 -22.27
CA ILE A 187 -39.53 19.54 -22.17
C ILE A 187 -39.67 19.20 -20.68
N ASP A 188 -40.87 19.54 -20.20
CA ASP A 188 -41.70 18.83 -19.23
C ASP A 188 -41.02 17.85 -18.25
N ASP A 189 -41.27 18.12 -16.96
CA ASP A 189 -41.34 17.13 -15.89
C ASP A 189 -40.28 16.03 -15.93
N PHE A 190 -39.07 16.34 -15.46
CA PHE A 190 -38.11 15.29 -15.07
C PHE A 190 -38.55 14.62 -13.76
N LYS A 191 -39.62 13.85 -13.82
CA LYS A 191 -39.87 12.70 -12.94
C LYS A 191 -38.96 11.56 -13.42
N GLY A 192 -37.69 11.65 -13.07
CA GLY A 192 -36.67 10.66 -13.42
C GLY A 192 -35.80 10.37 -12.21
N GLU A 193 -36.31 9.52 -11.33
CA GLU A 193 -35.54 8.85 -10.30
C GLU A 193 -34.35 8.11 -10.92
N LEU A 194 -33.16 8.71 -10.89
CA LEU A 194 -31.92 7.94 -10.82
C LEU A 194 -31.69 7.63 -9.35
N MET A 195 -32.42 6.62 -8.88
CA MET A 195 -32.33 6.06 -7.52
C MET A 195 -30.98 5.38 -7.32
N LEU A 196 -29.98 6.19 -6.95
CA LEU A 196 -28.88 5.80 -6.08
C LEU A 196 -29.19 6.37 -4.70
N ASN A 197 -30.01 5.64 -3.94
CA ASN A 197 -30.34 5.81 -2.52
C ASN A 197 -30.62 7.24 -2.04
N ALA A 198 -31.86 7.72 -2.26
CA ALA A 198 -32.43 8.96 -1.74
C ALA A 198 -32.54 9.06 -0.20
N HIS A 199 -31.91 8.16 0.56
CA HIS A 199 -31.98 8.10 2.03
C HIS A 199 -30.70 8.58 2.74
N THR A 200 -29.69 9.05 2.00
CA THR A 200 -28.41 9.51 2.59
C THR A 200 -28.09 10.98 2.36
N GLU A 201 -28.86 11.70 1.54
CA GLU A 201 -28.59 13.10 1.23
C GLU A 201 -29.15 14.03 2.31
N ASP A 202 -28.28 14.90 2.81
CA ASP A 202 -28.65 16.03 3.64
C ASP A 202 -29.49 17.03 2.82
N GLN A 203 -30.16 17.98 3.49
CA GLN A 203 -30.89 19.06 2.82
C GLN A 203 -30.01 19.89 1.85
N ASP A 204 -28.68 19.84 1.99
CA ASP A 204 -27.72 20.49 1.10
C ASP A 204 -27.22 19.61 -0.05
N GLY A 205 -27.76 18.38 -0.22
CA GLY A 205 -27.39 17.43 -1.26
C GLY A 205 -26.03 16.76 -1.07
N LYS A 206 -25.36 16.97 0.08
CA LYS A 206 -24.06 16.38 0.37
C LYS A 206 -24.21 15.03 1.04
N ASN A 207 -23.44 14.05 0.58
CA ASN A 207 -23.44 12.71 1.14
C ASN A 207 -22.14 11.92 0.94
N ILE A 208 -21.07 12.50 0.37
CA ILE A 208 -19.83 11.77 0.08
C ILE A 208 -18.69 12.22 1.02
N ALA A 209 -17.92 11.29 1.56
CA ALA A 209 -16.62 11.58 2.18
C ALA A 209 -15.51 11.03 1.29
N ILE A 210 -14.73 11.89 0.64
CA ILE A 210 -13.67 11.47 -0.27
C ILE A 210 -12.42 11.11 0.53
N ILE A 211 -11.85 9.93 0.32
CA ILE A 211 -10.71 9.42 1.10
C ILE A 211 -9.51 9.12 0.19
N TYR A 212 -8.37 9.74 0.50
CA TYR A 212 -7.08 9.47 -0.13
C TYR A 212 -6.15 8.71 0.81
N CYS A 213 -6.06 7.40 0.61
CA CYS A 213 -5.09 6.54 1.31
C CYS A 213 -3.71 6.62 0.65
N LYS A 214 -2.64 6.62 1.45
CA LYS A 214 -1.24 6.65 0.98
C LYS A 214 -0.57 5.28 0.93
N ASP A 215 -1.24 4.24 1.41
CA ASP A 215 -0.75 2.88 1.38
C ASP A 215 -1.89 1.85 1.23
N THR A 216 -1.49 0.58 1.08
CA THR A 216 -2.37 -0.60 1.09
C THR A 216 -2.01 -1.56 2.24
N SER A 217 -1.26 -1.07 3.23
CA SER A 217 -0.83 -1.80 4.42
C SER A 217 -1.91 -1.82 5.50
N GLY A 218 -1.64 -2.47 6.63
CA GLY A 218 -2.54 -2.52 7.78
C GLY A 218 -2.97 -1.14 8.30
N CYS A 219 -2.10 -0.12 8.19
CA CYS A 219 -2.40 1.23 8.63
C CYS A 219 -3.60 1.82 7.88
N SER A 220 -3.56 1.89 6.54
CA SER A 220 -4.72 2.38 5.76
C SER A 220 -5.99 1.56 6.00
N HIS A 221 -5.86 0.24 6.22
CA HIS A 221 -7.01 -0.62 6.48
C HIS A 221 -7.71 -0.29 7.79
N VAL A 222 -6.96 -0.30 8.90
CA VAL A 222 -7.50 -0.04 10.25
C VAL A 222 -8.04 1.39 10.38
N ARG A 223 -7.36 2.37 9.78
CA ARG A 223 -7.72 3.79 9.89
C ARG A 223 -8.90 4.16 9.00
N LEU A 224 -8.92 3.68 7.76
CA LEU A 224 -9.81 4.23 6.73
C LEU A 224 -10.60 3.16 5.97
N ARG A 225 -9.95 2.10 5.45
CA ARG A 225 -10.62 1.15 4.52
C ARG A 225 -11.71 0.34 5.21
N TYR A 226 -11.42 -0.29 6.35
CA TYR A 226 -12.42 -1.09 7.07
C TYR A 226 -13.61 -0.26 7.54
N ASN A 227 -13.37 0.99 7.95
CA ASN A 227 -14.44 1.88 8.34
C ASN A 227 -15.31 2.26 7.14
N ALA A 228 -14.70 2.61 6.01
CA ALA A 228 -15.41 2.92 4.78
C ALA A 228 -16.22 1.73 4.26
N GLU A 229 -15.63 0.53 4.27
CA GLU A 229 -16.31 -0.72 3.89
C GLU A 229 -17.52 -1.00 4.77
N TYR A 230 -17.35 -0.91 6.10
CA TYR A 230 -18.45 -1.12 7.04
C TYR A 230 -19.54 -0.08 6.86
N ILE A 231 -19.20 1.20 6.86
CA ILE A 231 -20.16 2.31 6.73
C ILE A 231 -20.94 2.23 5.41
N ASN A 232 -20.27 1.89 4.30
CA ASN A 232 -20.95 1.69 3.00
C ASN A 232 -21.91 0.49 2.99
N GLY A 233 -21.76 -0.45 3.91
CA GLY A 233 -22.72 -1.54 4.14
C GLY A 233 -24.03 -1.08 4.80
N TYR A 234 -24.10 0.16 5.30
CA TYR A 234 -25.25 0.71 6.01
C TYR A 234 -25.67 2.08 5.45
N THR A 235 -26.91 2.49 5.75
CA THR A 235 -27.41 3.83 5.39
C THR A 235 -27.12 4.80 6.53
N MET A 236 -25.91 5.37 6.58
CA MET A 236 -25.44 6.25 7.67
C MET A 236 -25.41 7.75 7.29
N GLY A 237 -26.00 8.15 6.16
CA GLY A 237 -26.03 9.56 5.72
C GLY A 237 -24.69 10.09 5.19
N VAL A 238 -23.69 9.22 5.06
CA VAL A 238 -22.43 9.50 4.37
C VAL A 238 -21.96 8.25 3.65
N ILE A 239 -21.32 8.44 2.49
CA ILE A 239 -20.77 7.42 1.62
C ILE A 239 -19.26 7.66 1.55
N PRO A 240 -18.47 7.02 2.43
CA PRO A 240 -17.01 7.05 2.35
C PRO A 240 -16.54 6.44 1.03
N THR A 241 -15.92 7.25 0.18
CA THR A 241 -15.47 6.85 -1.15
C THR A 241 -13.96 6.92 -1.22
N LEU A 242 -13.32 5.75 -1.30
CA LEU A 242 -11.88 5.66 -1.50
C LEU A 242 -11.56 5.99 -2.95
N MET A 243 -10.74 7.01 -3.13
CA MET A 243 -10.29 7.43 -4.44
C MET A 243 -8.82 7.07 -4.64
N PRO A 244 -8.45 6.41 -5.75
CA PRO A 244 -7.05 6.07 -6.03
C PRO A 244 -6.21 7.32 -6.36
N TYR A 245 -6.85 8.37 -6.87
CA TYR A 245 -6.22 9.63 -7.28
C TYR A 245 -7.11 10.83 -6.92
N PRO A 246 -6.54 12.01 -6.65
CA PRO A 246 -7.29 13.25 -6.44
C PRO A 246 -8.27 13.54 -7.58
N THR A 247 -9.53 13.84 -7.25
CA THR A 247 -10.56 14.29 -8.20
C THR A 247 -10.95 15.74 -7.96
N PHE A 248 -11.01 16.53 -9.05
CA PHE A 248 -11.49 17.91 -9.02
C PHE A 248 -12.80 18.09 -9.79
N ASP A 249 -13.49 16.98 -10.07
CA ASP A 249 -14.77 16.97 -10.77
C ASP A 249 -15.86 17.66 -9.92
N PRO A 250 -16.49 18.73 -10.42
CA PRO A 250 -17.55 19.44 -9.70
C PRO A 250 -18.70 18.56 -9.21
N VAL A 251 -19.02 17.46 -9.89
CA VAL A 251 -20.08 16.52 -9.50
C VAL A 251 -19.74 15.87 -8.16
N TYR A 252 -18.51 15.39 -8.00
CA TYR A 252 -18.06 14.80 -6.73
C TYR A 252 -17.89 15.87 -5.65
N LEU A 253 -17.29 17.03 -5.98
CA LEU A 253 -17.03 18.08 -5.02
C LEU A 253 -18.29 18.75 -4.46
N SER A 254 -19.33 18.92 -5.30
CA SER A 254 -20.62 19.47 -4.85
C SER A 254 -21.30 18.57 -3.80
N ARG A 255 -21.14 17.25 -3.94
CA ARG A 255 -21.68 16.24 -3.01
C ARG A 255 -20.77 15.92 -1.82
N ALA A 256 -19.53 16.41 -1.83
CA ALA A 256 -18.56 16.11 -0.78
C ALA A 256 -18.93 16.83 0.53
N LYS A 257 -19.05 16.07 1.62
CA LYS A 257 -19.04 16.55 3.01
C LYS A 257 -17.61 16.83 3.46
N SER A 258 -16.69 15.92 3.17
CA SER A 258 -15.29 16.02 3.55
C SER A 258 -14.36 15.41 2.53
N ILE A 259 -13.09 15.81 2.59
CA ILE A 259 -11.97 15.24 1.85
C ILE A 259 -10.85 14.94 2.85
N ILE A 260 -10.51 13.66 2.97
CA ILE A 260 -9.60 13.13 3.98
C ILE A 260 -8.29 12.69 3.32
N PHE A 261 -7.17 13.17 3.86
CA PHE A 261 -5.82 12.83 3.43
C PHE A 261 -5.11 12.04 4.52
N GLN A 262 -4.74 10.80 4.22
CA GLN A 262 -3.84 10.04 5.08
C GLN A 262 -2.43 10.63 4.97
N ARG A 263 -1.86 11.12 6.08
CA ARG A 263 -0.47 11.59 6.20
C ARG A 263 0.01 12.48 5.03
N PRO A 264 -0.59 13.67 4.81
CA PRO A 264 -0.18 14.57 3.72
C PRO A 264 1.16 15.26 4.04
N ILE A 265 2.28 14.68 3.60
CA ILE A 265 3.65 15.14 3.94
C ILE A 265 4.50 15.56 2.73
N THR A 266 4.06 15.26 1.50
CA THR A 266 4.86 15.45 0.28
C THR A 266 4.61 16.80 -0.39
N ASP A 267 5.47 17.21 -1.33
CA ASP A 267 5.23 18.42 -2.15
C ASP A 267 3.96 18.30 -2.99
N SER A 268 3.66 17.09 -3.47
CA SER A 268 2.44 16.82 -4.21
C SER A 268 1.21 17.04 -3.33
N ASP A 269 1.29 16.65 -2.04
CA ASP A 269 0.22 16.92 -1.07
C ASP A 269 -0.02 18.42 -0.91
N VAL A 270 1.04 19.24 -0.84
CA VAL A 270 0.93 20.71 -0.78
C VAL A 270 0.18 21.25 -1.98
N GLN A 271 0.53 20.82 -3.19
CA GLN A 271 -0.14 21.29 -4.42
C GLN A 271 -1.61 20.87 -4.48
N ILE A 272 -1.90 19.61 -4.14
CA ILE A 272 -3.25 19.06 -4.17
C ILE A 272 -4.14 19.73 -3.11
N LEU A 273 -3.68 19.85 -1.87
CA LEU A 273 -4.41 20.50 -0.79
C LEU A 273 -4.63 21.99 -1.07
N THR A 274 -3.64 22.68 -1.65
CA THR A 274 -3.79 24.08 -2.06
C THR A 274 -4.97 24.23 -3.02
N ARG A 275 -5.05 23.37 -4.05
CA ARG A 275 -6.15 23.42 -5.01
C ARG A 275 -7.50 23.09 -4.37
N TYR A 276 -7.57 22.13 -3.45
CA TYR A 276 -8.80 21.89 -2.71
C TYR A 276 -9.15 23.06 -1.79
N LYS A 277 -8.18 23.74 -1.18
CA LYS A 277 -8.44 24.91 -0.33
C LYS A 277 -8.99 26.08 -1.14
N GLU A 278 -8.49 26.29 -2.36
CA GLU A 278 -9.02 27.30 -3.29
C GLU A 278 -10.47 27.01 -3.72
N LEU A 279 -10.82 25.74 -3.91
CA LEU A 279 -12.16 25.30 -4.31
C LEU A 279 -13.12 25.18 -3.11
N GLN A 280 -12.61 25.14 -1.88
CA GLN A 280 -13.39 24.93 -0.67
C GLN A 280 -14.51 25.97 -0.48
N PRO A 281 -14.31 27.29 -0.68
CA PRO A 281 -15.39 28.27 -0.52
C PRO A 281 -16.56 28.06 -1.49
N LYS A 282 -16.29 27.49 -2.68
CA LYS A 282 -17.31 27.22 -3.69
C LYS A 282 -18.15 25.99 -3.33
N PHE A 283 -17.52 24.94 -2.84
CA PHE A 283 -18.18 23.65 -2.64
C PHE A 283 -18.53 23.35 -1.18
N GLY A 284 -17.91 23.99 -0.20
CA GLY A 284 -18.28 23.87 1.22
C GLY A 284 -18.00 22.51 1.87
N TYR A 285 -17.00 21.76 1.40
CA TYR A 285 -16.51 20.55 2.09
C TYR A 285 -15.49 20.89 3.18
N LYS A 286 -15.28 19.95 4.11
CA LYS A 286 -14.23 20.00 5.14
C LYS A 286 -12.95 19.30 4.66
N LEU A 287 -11.78 19.87 4.91
CA LEU A 287 -10.48 19.25 4.67
C LEU A 287 -9.94 18.60 5.95
N VAL A 288 -9.52 17.34 5.87
CA VAL A 288 -9.06 16.57 7.04
C VAL A 288 -7.70 15.94 6.76
N ALA A 289 -6.76 16.07 7.70
CA ALA A 289 -5.54 15.29 7.72
C ALA A 289 -5.63 14.17 8.77
N GLU A 290 -5.17 12.97 8.43
CA GLU A 290 -5.26 11.77 9.28
C GLU A 290 -3.87 11.17 9.53
N PHE A 291 -3.54 10.90 10.81
CA PHE A 291 -2.26 10.34 11.25
C PHE A 291 -2.42 9.14 12.19
N ASP A 292 -1.78 8.03 11.84
CA ASP A 292 -1.65 6.83 12.68
C ASP A 292 -0.32 6.78 13.44
N ASP A 293 0.76 7.16 12.77
CA ASP A 293 2.13 7.11 13.28
C ASP A 293 2.78 8.50 13.28
N LEU A 294 3.82 8.66 14.10
CA LEU A 294 4.68 9.83 14.09
C LEU A 294 5.55 9.83 12.81
N VAL A 295 5.40 10.88 11.99
CA VAL A 295 6.11 11.03 10.70
C VAL A 295 6.95 12.30 10.61
N PHE A 296 7.18 12.94 11.74
CA PHE A 296 7.92 14.20 11.88
C PHE A 296 8.69 14.19 13.21
N MET A 297 9.60 15.16 13.39
CA MET A 297 10.37 15.30 14.63
C MET A 297 9.53 16.00 15.68
N THR A 298 9.56 15.51 16.92
CA THR A 298 8.81 16.11 18.04
C THR A 298 9.56 17.28 18.69
N GLY A 299 10.85 17.42 18.39
CA GLY A 299 11.77 18.29 19.13
C GLY A 299 12.07 17.75 20.54
N GLU A 300 11.83 16.47 20.81
CA GLU A 300 12.01 15.87 22.14
C GLU A 300 12.92 14.63 22.09
N GLY A 301 13.93 14.61 22.96
CA GLY A 301 14.79 13.44 23.16
C GLY A 301 15.97 13.34 22.20
N LYS A 302 16.79 12.28 22.38
CA LYS A 302 17.98 12.00 21.56
C LYS A 302 17.69 11.10 20.35
N ASP A 303 16.58 10.37 20.38
CA ASP A 303 16.09 9.48 19.30
C ASP A 303 14.69 9.97 18.92
N ASP A 304 14.66 11.20 18.40
CA ASP A 304 13.46 11.95 18.04
C ASP A 304 12.93 11.48 16.68
N GLY A 305 11.60 11.54 16.50
CA GLY A 305 10.93 11.05 15.30
C GLY A 305 10.93 9.52 15.22
N VAL A 306 10.95 9.00 14.00
CA VAL A 306 10.98 7.55 13.72
C VAL A 306 12.33 6.98 14.16
N PRO A 307 12.41 5.90 14.96
CA PRO A 307 13.68 5.41 15.49
C PRO A 307 14.55 4.74 14.42
N SER A 308 15.87 4.81 14.57
CA SER A 308 16.85 4.31 13.57
C SER A 308 16.76 2.81 13.21
N TYR A 309 16.18 2.00 14.11
CA TYR A 309 15.92 0.58 13.86
C TYR A 309 14.63 0.32 13.07
N ASN A 310 13.78 1.33 12.85
CA ASN A 310 12.62 1.20 11.99
C ASN A 310 13.05 1.45 10.53
N PRO A 311 12.72 0.55 9.58
CA PRO A 311 13.05 0.73 8.16
C PRO A 311 12.55 2.05 7.56
N GLY A 312 11.46 2.62 8.09
CA GLY A 312 10.92 3.91 7.66
C GLY A 312 11.77 5.13 8.08
N HIS A 313 12.75 4.95 8.97
CA HIS A 313 13.61 6.04 9.45
C HIS A 313 14.32 6.75 8.30
N ASP A 314 14.99 6.00 7.42
CA ASP A 314 15.77 6.59 6.33
C ASP A 314 14.89 7.41 5.38
N THR A 315 13.66 6.96 5.12
CA THR A 315 12.74 7.66 4.20
C THR A 315 12.21 8.94 4.80
N ILE A 316 11.90 8.93 6.10
CA ILE A 316 11.25 10.06 6.79
C ILE A 316 12.30 11.07 7.29
N VAL A 317 13.39 10.59 7.89
CA VAL A 317 14.40 11.45 8.52
C VAL A 317 15.34 12.12 7.52
N LYS A 318 15.67 11.48 6.38
CA LYS A 318 16.54 12.11 5.36
C LYS A 318 15.95 13.38 4.74
N HIS A 319 14.64 13.55 4.79
CA HIS A 319 13.93 14.70 4.21
C HIS A 319 13.16 15.47 5.28
N ILE A 320 13.58 15.40 6.54
CA ILE A 320 12.77 15.80 7.67
C ILE A 320 12.44 17.29 7.70
N ASP A 321 13.40 18.17 7.37
CA ASP A 321 13.15 19.62 7.35
C ASP A 321 12.10 19.99 6.31
N LYS A 322 12.24 19.42 5.10
CA LYS A 322 11.30 19.61 4.00
C LYS A 322 9.93 19.00 4.34
N SER A 323 9.91 17.79 4.86
CA SER A 323 8.68 17.07 5.22
C SER A 323 7.94 17.79 6.34
N THR A 324 8.64 18.32 7.34
CA THR A 324 8.05 19.08 8.45
C THR A 324 7.48 20.41 7.95
N LYS A 325 8.19 21.13 7.07
CA LYS A 325 7.68 22.36 6.46
C LYS A 325 6.42 22.12 5.61
N ASN A 326 6.44 21.08 4.77
CA ASN A 326 5.28 20.69 3.98
C ASN A 326 4.12 20.29 4.88
N LEU A 327 4.39 19.55 5.94
CA LEU A 327 3.39 19.11 6.90
C LEU A 327 2.74 20.28 7.63
N GLN A 328 3.51 21.28 8.07
CA GLN A 328 2.95 22.52 8.62
C GLN A 328 2.00 23.18 7.62
N THR A 329 2.46 23.37 6.38
CA THR A 329 1.65 23.99 5.32
C THR A 329 0.36 23.21 5.06
N ASN A 330 0.43 21.88 5.02
CA ASN A 330 -0.72 21.00 4.80
C ASN A 330 -1.71 21.00 5.97
N ILE A 331 -1.20 20.96 7.20
CA ILE A 331 -2.02 21.01 8.41
C ILE A 331 -2.75 22.36 8.52
N ASP A 332 -2.08 23.48 8.23
CA ASP A 332 -2.69 24.82 8.26
C ASP A 332 -3.86 24.99 7.27
N MET A 333 -3.86 24.21 6.18
CA MET A 333 -4.96 24.21 5.21
C MET A 333 -6.16 23.36 5.63
N CYS A 334 -5.94 22.38 6.51
CA CYS A 334 -7.00 21.47 6.97
C CYS A 334 -7.89 22.15 8.01
N ASP A 335 -9.14 21.73 8.09
CA ASP A 335 -10.09 22.22 9.12
C ASP A 335 -10.08 21.32 10.36
N MET A 336 -9.55 20.10 10.23
CA MET A 336 -9.48 19.08 11.27
C MET A 336 -8.24 18.20 11.06
N VAL A 337 -7.59 17.84 12.17
CA VAL A 337 -6.53 16.83 12.18
C VAL A 337 -6.95 15.68 13.08
N ILE A 338 -6.82 14.45 12.58
CA ILE A 338 -7.09 13.23 13.34
C ILE A 338 -5.78 12.55 13.69
N ALA A 339 -5.62 12.21 14.96
CA ALA A 339 -4.54 11.37 15.49
C ALA A 339 -5.10 10.02 15.98
N SER A 340 -4.31 8.96 15.91
CA SER A 340 -4.68 7.63 16.46
C SER A 340 -4.59 7.54 17.99
N THR A 341 -3.79 8.41 18.62
CA THR A 341 -3.52 8.35 20.07
C THR A 341 -3.51 9.72 20.73
N PRO A 342 -3.79 9.79 22.06
CA PRO A 342 -3.67 11.02 22.82
C PRO A 342 -2.27 11.64 22.80
N PHE A 343 -1.22 10.82 22.83
CA PHE A 343 0.16 11.33 22.77
C PHE A 343 0.45 11.98 21.42
N LEU A 344 0.10 11.31 20.32
CA LEU A 344 0.28 11.86 18.97
C LEU A 344 -0.51 13.17 18.79
N LYS A 345 -1.75 13.24 19.31
CA LYS A 345 -2.52 14.48 19.37
C LYS A 345 -1.74 15.61 20.08
N ARG A 346 -1.24 15.37 21.30
CA ARG A 346 -0.50 16.40 22.07
C ARG A 346 0.73 16.89 21.32
N VAL A 347 1.44 15.99 20.66
CA VAL A 347 2.62 16.33 19.86
C VAL A 347 2.24 17.17 18.64
N ILE A 348 1.16 16.82 17.92
CA ILE A 348 0.65 17.60 16.78
C ILE A 348 0.23 19.00 17.23
N GLU A 349 -0.54 19.11 18.32
CA GLU A 349 -0.98 20.40 18.89
C GLU A 349 0.21 21.27 19.30
N LYS A 350 1.22 20.66 19.92
CA LYS A 350 2.43 21.37 20.36
C LYS A 350 3.24 21.94 19.20
N ILE A 351 3.37 21.19 18.10
CA ILE A 351 4.27 21.57 17.00
C ILE A 351 3.57 22.43 15.96
N PHE A 352 2.38 22.02 15.54
CA PHE A 352 1.68 22.67 14.43
C PHE A 352 0.66 23.70 14.89
N HIS A 353 0.39 23.78 16.20
CA HIS A 353 -0.55 24.74 16.81
C HIS A 353 -1.96 24.73 16.19
N HIS A 354 -2.36 23.59 15.63
CA HIS A 354 -3.66 23.45 14.98
C HIS A 354 -4.79 23.42 16.03
N PRO A 355 -5.85 24.23 15.89
CA PRO A 355 -6.86 24.41 16.95
C PRO A 355 -7.84 23.23 17.07
N ASN A 356 -7.94 22.39 16.04
CA ASN A 356 -8.90 21.28 15.99
C ASN A 356 -8.21 19.95 15.70
N VAL A 357 -7.56 19.39 16.73
CA VAL A 357 -6.97 18.04 16.68
C VAL A 357 -7.82 17.08 17.52
N LYS A 358 -8.27 15.99 16.92
CA LYS A 358 -9.09 14.96 17.58
C LYS A 358 -8.38 13.61 17.59
N VAL A 359 -8.77 12.77 18.55
CA VAL A 359 -8.30 11.38 18.63
C VAL A 359 -9.43 10.49 18.13
N ILE A 360 -9.13 9.63 17.17
CA ILE A 360 -9.98 8.49 16.81
C ILE A 360 -9.10 7.26 17.00
N LYS A 361 -9.44 6.38 17.94
CA LYS A 361 -8.59 5.24 18.28
C LYS A 361 -8.59 4.19 17.17
N ASN A 362 -7.52 3.40 17.10
CA ASN A 362 -7.53 2.19 16.28
C ASN A 362 -8.39 1.13 16.96
N VAL A 363 -9.26 0.52 16.17
CA VAL A 363 -10.21 -0.51 16.58
C VAL A 363 -10.12 -1.69 15.62
N VAL A 364 -10.69 -2.83 16.02
CA VAL A 364 -10.74 -4.03 15.17
C VAL A 364 -12.16 -4.26 14.64
N PRO A 365 -12.32 -4.67 13.37
CA PRO A 365 -13.63 -5.03 12.81
C PRO A 365 -14.10 -6.37 13.36
N ARG A 366 -15.21 -6.40 14.10
CA ARG A 366 -15.80 -7.63 14.61
C ARG A 366 -16.09 -8.61 13.47
N TYR A 367 -16.52 -8.15 12.31
CA TYR A 367 -16.79 -9.04 11.16
C TYR A 367 -15.57 -9.81 10.66
N LEU A 368 -14.33 -9.33 10.84
CA LEU A 368 -13.11 -10.09 10.53
C LEU A 368 -12.59 -10.91 11.72
N TRP A 369 -12.87 -10.45 12.93
CA TRP A 369 -12.45 -11.07 14.19
C TRP A 369 -13.57 -11.90 14.82
N ASN A 370 -14.55 -12.34 14.03
CA ASN A 370 -15.73 -13.07 14.48
C ASN A 370 -15.37 -14.54 14.77
N PHE A 371 -14.69 -14.78 15.88
CA PHE A 371 -14.39 -16.10 16.40
C PHE A 371 -15.29 -16.45 17.58
N GLU A 372 -15.53 -17.75 17.77
CA GLU A 372 -16.18 -18.19 18.99
C GLU A 372 -15.36 -17.78 20.21
N ARG A 373 -16.05 -17.23 21.22
CA ARG A 373 -15.42 -16.87 22.48
C ARG A 373 -14.66 -18.08 23.04
N LYS A 374 -13.39 -17.88 23.39
CA LYS A 374 -12.55 -18.93 23.98
C LYS A 374 -13.20 -19.42 25.27
N LYS A 375 -13.37 -20.74 25.39
CA LYS A 375 -13.95 -21.37 26.58
C LYS A 375 -13.00 -21.18 27.76
N LYS A 376 -13.56 -21.05 28.97
CA LYS A 376 -12.77 -21.05 30.20
C LYS A 376 -11.98 -22.36 30.30
N ILE A 377 -10.73 -22.25 30.72
CA ILE A 377 -9.91 -23.43 30.99
C ILE A 377 -10.26 -24.01 32.36
N THR A 378 -10.22 -25.34 32.49
CA THR A 378 -10.56 -26.06 33.73
C THR A 378 -9.33 -26.49 34.53
N GLU A 379 -8.14 -26.41 33.93
CA GLU A 379 -6.86 -26.80 34.50
C GLU A 379 -5.76 -25.78 34.18
N ASP A 380 -4.68 -25.83 34.95
CA ASP A 380 -3.50 -24.98 34.70
C ASP A 380 -2.84 -25.32 33.36
N ILE A 381 -2.46 -24.31 32.60
CA ILE A 381 -1.77 -24.49 31.31
C ILE A 381 -0.36 -25.04 31.59
N LYS A 382 -0.06 -26.24 31.06
CA LYS A 382 1.23 -26.92 31.29
C LYS A 382 2.32 -26.50 30.30
N LYS A 383 1.96 -26.39 29.02
CA LYS A 383 2.84 -25.93 27.94
C LYS A 383 2.10 -24.88 27.12
N PRO A 384 2.23 -23.59 27.49
CA PRO A 384 1.47 -22.54 26.83
C PRO A 384 1.88 -22.33 25.37
N LYS A 385 0.90 -22.08 24.50
CA LYS A 385 1.17 -21.60 23.15
C LYS A 385 1.24 -20.07 23.14
N VAL A 386 2.40 -19.53 22.76
CA VAL A 386 2.68 -18.09 22.80
C VAL A 386 2.88 -17.58 21.39
N ILE A 387 2.18 -16.50 21.01
CA ILE A 387 2.30 -15.87 19.69
C ILE A 387 2.93 -14.47 19.77
N TYR A 388 3.80 -14.18 18.82
CA TYR A 388 4.22 -12.83 18.46
C TYR A 388 3.80 -12.51 17.02
N SER A 389 2.97 -11.48 16.83
CA SER A 389 2.58 -10.95 15.51
C SER A 389 3.36 -9.65 15.19
N GLY A 390 4.44 -9.78 14.42
CA GLY A 390 5.46 -8.75 14.28
C GLY A 390 5.71 -8.28 12.85
N SER A 391 5.81 -6.96 12.67
CA SER A 391 6.37 -6.34 11.48
C SER A 391 7.88 -6.10 11.62
N PRO A 392 8.62 -5.96 10.51
CA PRO A 392 10.04 -5.57 10.56
C PRO A 392 10.23 -4.09 10.96
N THR A 393 9.19 -3.39 11.42
CA THR A 393 9.29 -2.00 11.92
C THR A 393 9.68 -1.91 13.39
N HIS A 394 9.73 -3.05 14.07
CA HIS A 394 10.12 -3.17 15.49
C HIS A 394 11.61 -3.49 15.68
N PHE A 395 12.33 -3.83 14.60
CA PHE A 395 13.76 -4.19 14.63
C PHE A 395 14.33 -4.07 13.22
N LYS A 396 15.66 -3.94 13.09
CA LYS A 396 16.33 -3.89 11.78
C LYS A 396 17.21 -5.13 11.61
N THR A 397 16.85 -6.02 10.69
CA THR A 397 17.67 -7.20 10.38
C THR A 397 19.01 -6.75 9.77
N PRO A 398 20.17 -7.12 10.34
CA PRO A 398 21.46 -6.83 9.73
C PRO A 398 21.59 -7.55 8.39
N ILE A 399 22.32 -6.95 7.43
CA ILE A 399 22.64 -7.62 6.16
C ILE A 399 23.47 -8.87 6.49
N PRO A 400 23.04 -10.08 6.10
CA PRO A 400 23.84 -11.29 6.24
C PRO A 400 25.25 -11.11 5.67
N THR A 401 26.26 -11.66 6.35
CA THR A 401 27.62 -11.68 5.81
C THR A 401 27.64 -12.40 4.46
N LEU A 402 28.23 -11.74 3.45
CA LEU A 402 28.45 -12.31 2.13
C LEU A 402 29.21 -13.64 2.24
N LYS A 403 28.63 -14.73 1.73
CA LYS A 403 29.35 -15.98 1.50
C LYS A 403 30.34 -15.79 0.34
N PRO A 404 31.48 -16.51 0.32
CA PRO A 404 32.43 -16.47 -0.81
C PRO A 404 31.71 -16.71 -2.15
N GLY A 405 31.89 -15.81 -3.11
CA GLY A 405 31.25 -15.87 -4.42
C GLY A 405 29.87 -15.20 -4.53
N GLN A 406 29.32 -14.64 -3.43
CA GLN A 406 28.11 -13.82 -3.50
C GLN A 406 28.43 -12.40 -3.99
N HIS A 407 27.57 -11.89 -4.88
CA HIS A 407 27.71 -10.55 -5.46
C HIS A 407 27.66 -9.47 -4.36
N PRO A 408 28.49 -8.41 -4.42
CA PRO A 408 28.55 -7.38 -3.36
C PRO A 408 27.22 -6.67 -3.07
N ASN A 409 26.28 -6.73 -4.02
CA ASN A 409 24.91 -6.20 -3.85
C ASN A 409 23.90 -7.25 -3.34
N PHE A 410 24.35 -8.37 -2.75
CA PHE A 410 23.48 -9.42 -2.23
C PHE A 410 23.83 -9.80 -0.79
N PRO A 411 22.87 -9.98 0.12
CA PRO A 411 21.44 -9.74 -0.07
C PRO A 411 21.08 -8.25 -0.05
N ASN A 412 20.00 -7.91 -0.76
CA ASN A 412 19.37 -6.60 -0.68
C ASN A 412 18.65 -6.45 0.68
N GLY A 413 18.98 -5.41 1.43
CA GLY A 413 18.36 -5.05 2.70
C GLY A 413 18.97 -3.77 3.25
N HIS A 414 18.34 -3.13 4.24
CA HIS A 414 19.00 -2.03 4.94
C HIS A 414 20.00 -2.62 5.95
N PRO A 415 21.25 -2.11 6.05
CA PRO A 415 22.17 -2.55 7.09
C PRO A 415 21.58 -2.23 8.47
N GLY A 416 21.06 -3.26 9.16
CA GLY A 416 20.88 -3.24 10.61
C GLY A 416 22.24 -3.27 11.31
N GLN A 417 22.30 -2.77 12.54
CA GLN A 417 23.49 -2.93 13.38
C GLN A 417 23.42 -4.30 14.06
N PRO A 418 24.41 -5.19 13.87
CA PRO A 418 24.46 -6.45 14.62
C PRO A 418 24.36 -6.18 16.13
N GLY A 419 23.41 -6.85 16.79
CA GLY A 419 23.13 -6.67 18.22
C GLY A 419 22.06 -5.62 18.55
N ASP A 420 21.59 -4.82 17.57
CA ASP A 420 20.47 -3.91 17.80
C ASP A 420 19.13 -4.66 17.71
N ARG A 421 18.54 -4.98 18.86
CA ARG A 421 17.24 -5.66 18.96
C ARG A 421 16.03 -4.72 18.75
N GLY A 422 16.23 -3.43 18.49
CA GLY A 422 15.16 -2.44 18.33
C GLY A 422 14.23 -2.38 19.55
N ASP A 423 12.93 -2.53 19.32
CA ASP A 423 11.89 -2.62 20.35
C ASP A 423 12.07 -3.82 21.29
N TRP A 424 12.85 -4.83 20.89
CA TRP A 424 13.18 -6.01 21.69
C TRP A 424 14.42 -5.84 22.57
N LYS A 425 14.91 -4.61 22.78
CA LYS A 425 15.91 -4.28 23.81
C LYS A 425 15.29 -4.33 25.22
N THR A 426 14.55 -5.39 25.53
CA THR A 426 13.86 -5.64 26.81
C THR A 426 14.10 -7.07 27.26
N GLY A 427 13.86 -7.36 28.55
CA GLY A 427 14.01 -8.71 29.09
C GLY A 427 13.11 -9.77 28.44
N LEU A 428 12.07 -9.35 27.71
CA LEU A 428 11.16 -10.28 27.00
C LEU A 428 11.90 -11.09 25.95
N CYS A 429 12.88 -10.49 25.25
CA CYS A 429 13.68 -11.20 24.25
C CYS A 429 14.40 -12.40 24.87
N ASP A 430 15.09 -12.17 25.98
CA ASP A 430 15.86 -13.22 26.67
C ASP A 430 14.92 -14.26 27.32
N TRP A 431 13.76 -13.82 27.82
CA TRP A 431 12.72 -14.70 28.34
C TRP A 431 12.18 -15.67 27.27
N VAL A 432 11.87 -15.18 26.06
CA VAL A 432 11.41 -16.02 24.93
C VAL A 432 12.48 -17.04 24.56
N ILE A 433 13.72 -16.57 24.35
CA ILE A 433 14.86 -17.43 23.97
C ILE A 433 15.04 -18.57 24.97
N LYS A 434 15.06 -18.24 26.27
CA LYS A 434 15.22 -19.22 27.34
C LYS A 434 14.09 -20.25 27.33
N ASN A 435 12.84 -19.81 27.31
CA ASN A 435 11.69 -20.71 27.42
C ASN A 435 11.50 -21.60 26.18
N VAL A 436 11.87 -21.13 24.99
CA VAL A 436 11.89 -21.96 23.78
C VAL A 436 13.04 -22.97 23.81
N LYS A 437 14.24 -22.56 24.25
CA LYS A 437 15.39 -23.48 24.40
C LYS A 437 15.09 -24.62 25.36
N GLU A 438 14.46 -24.30 26.49
CA GLU A 438 14.07 -25.24 27.56
C GLU A 438 12.78 -26.01 27.26
N ASP A 439 12.17 -25.84 26.07
CA ASP A 439 10.92 -26.50 25.65
C ASP A 439 9.73 -26.25 26.61
N LYS A 440 9.68 -25.08 27.22
CA LYS A 440 8.63 -24.69 28.18
C LYS A 440 7.39 -24.08 27.52
N ILE A 441 7.54 -23.52 26.32
CA ILE A 441 6.47 -22.90 25.55
C ILE A 441 6.50 -23.38 24.10
N ASP A 442 5.32 -23.45 23.47
CA ASP A 442 5.22 -23.58 22.01
C ASP A 442 5.15 -22.18 21.41
N PHE A 443 6.24 -21.73 20.78
CA PHE A 443 6.35 -20.35 20.30
C PHE A 443 6.04 -20.22 18.81
N VAL A 444 5.10 -19.32 18.51
CA VAL A 444 4.61 -19.02 17.17
C VAL A 444 5.01 -17.59 16.81
N VAL A 445 5.65 -17.42 15.65
CA VAL A 445 5.93 -16.09 15.10
C VAL A 445 5.17 -15.91 13.80
N MET A 446 4.35 -14.88 13.76
CA MET A 446 3.59 -14.48 12.57
C MET A 446 4.13 -13.18 11.98
N GLY A 447 4.37 -13.16 10.67
CA GLY A 447 4.88 -11.98 9.97
C GLY A 447 6.39 -12.05 9.74
N SER A 448 7.18 -11.22 10.43
CA SER A 448 8.65 -11.22 10.32
C SER A 448 9.31 -11.87 11.53
N VAL A 449 10.15 -12.88 11.27
CA VAL A 449 10.95 -13.53 12.34
C VAL A 449 12.16 -12.66 12.67
N PRO A 450 12.30 -12.18 13.92
CA PRO A 450 13.46 -11.40 14.32
C PRO A 450 14.78 -12.17 14.18
N PHE A 451 15.85 -11.48 13.76
CA PHE A 451 17.16 -12.10 13.54
C PHE A 451 17.78 -12.68 14.82
N PHE A 452 17.52 -12.07 15.98
CA PHE A 452 18.03 -12.54 17.26
C PHE A 452 17.35 -13.83 17.77
N PHE A 453 16.37 -14.36 17.04
CA PHE A 453 15.81 -15.69 17.28
C PHE A 453 16.44 -16.78 16.40
N ASP A 454 17.53 -16.49 15.69
CA ASP A 454 18.21 -17.47 14.83
C ASP A 454 18.62 -18.75 15.57
N GLU A 455 19.04 -18.64 16.83
CA GLU A 455 19.43 -19.79 17.66
C GLU A 455 18.27 -20.66 18.18
N ILE A 456 17.04 -20.21 18.01
CA ILE A 456 15.82 -20.97 18.34
C ILE A 456 14.93 -21.19 17.11
N ARG A 457 15.43 -20.87 15.91
CA ARG A 457 14.64 -20.80 14.68
C ARG A 457 14.00 -22.14 14.30
N ASP A 458 14.68 -23.25 14.58
CA ASP A 458 14.21 -24.61 14.36
C ASP A 458 13.07 -25.02 15.29
N LYS A 459 12.89 -24.31 16.41
CA LYS A 459 11.84 -24.53 17.41
C LYS A 459 10.66 -23.56 17.29
N ILE A 460 10.71 -22.61 16.35
CA ILE A 460 9.64 -21.63 16.12
C ILE A 460 8.67 -22.16 15.08
N GLN A 461 7.38 -22.16 15.40
CA GLN A 461 6.35 -22.27 14.38
C GLN A 461 6.22 -20.92 13.65
N TYR A 462 6.63 -20.88 12.39
CA TYR A 462 6.57 -19.68 11.56
C TYR A 462 5.30 -19.61 10.72
N ILE A 463 4.57 -18.50 10.82
CA ILE A 463 3.44 -18.16 9.95
C ILE A 463 3.84 -16.96 9.09
N PRO A 464 3.89 -17.10 7.75
CA PRO A 464 4.33 -16.03 6.88
C PRO A 464 3.35 -14.85 6.85
N TRP A 465 3.86 -13.72 6.34
CA TRP A 465 3.09 -12.48 6.16
C TRP A 465 1.72 -12.75 5.55
N ALA A 466 0.71 -12.08 6.09
CA ALA A 466 -0.67 -12.14 5.61
C ALA A 466 -1.10 -10.72 5.23
N ASP A 467 -1.92 -10.61 4.20
CA ASP A 467 -2.62 -9.35 3.92
C ASP A 467 -3.60 -9.02 5.05
N SER A 468 -4.03 -7.76 5.11
CA SER A 468 -4.86 -7.25 6.21
C SER A 468 -6.17 -8.02 6.39
N HIS A 469 -6.79 -8.54 5.32
CA HIS A 469 -8.06 -9.27 5.39
C HIS A 469 -7.87 -10.72 5.85
N THR A 470 -6.77 -11.35 5.45
CA THR A 470 -6.45 -12.73 5.85
C THR A 470 -5.81 -12.81 7.25
N PHE A 471 -5.16 -11.73 7.71
CA PHE A 471 -4.43 -11.68 8.97
C PHE A 471 -5.28 -12.12 10.19
N PRO A 472 -6.49 -11.57 10.44
CA PRO A 472 -7.31 -11.95 11.57
C PRO A 472 -7.57 -13.45 11.64
N ARG A 473 -8.00 -14.05 10.53
CA ARG A 473 -8.28 -15.49 10.46
C ARG A 473 -7.04 -16.33 10.81
N LYS A 474 -5.90 -16.04 10.19
CA LYS A 474 -4.65 -16.77 10.47
C LYS A 474 -4.19 -16.62 11.91
N PHE A 475 -4.35 -15.42 12.49
CA PHE A 475 -4.02 -15.18 13.91
C PHE A 475 -4.90 -16.04 14.83
N MET A 476 -6.20 -16.09 14.57
CA MET A 476 -7.17 -16.85 15.36
C MET A 476 -6.98 -18.38 15.23
N GLU A 477 -6.67 -18.87 14.03
CA GLU A 477 -6.39 -20.30 13.75
C GLU A 477 -5.17 -20.84 14.53
N VAL A 478 -4.30 -19.97 15.06
CA VAL A 478 -3.19 -20.39 15.94
C VAL A 478 -3.70 -20.97 17.26
N HIS A 479 -4.85 -20.48 17.74
CA HIS A 479 -5.39 -20.78 19.06
C HIS A 479 -4.34 -20.60 20.17
N ALA A 480 -3.62 -19.47 20.14
CA ALA A 480 -2.63 -19.15 21.15
C ALA A 480 -3.28 -18.94 22.54
N ASP A 481 -2.52 -19.23 23.58
CA ASP A 481 -2.89 -18.92 24.96
C ASP A 481 -2.51 -17.51 25.33
N PHE A 482 -1.33 -17.10 24.87
CA PHE A 482 -0.74 -15.79 25.14
C PHE A 482 -0.30 -15.08 23.86
N SER A 483 -0.55 -13.78 23.79
CA SER A 483 0.00 -12.88 22.78
C SER A 483 0.99 -11.95 23.47
N ILE A 484 2.18 -11.79 22.91
CA ILE A 484 3.22 -10.96 23.51
C ILE A 484 3.60 -9.80 22.59
N ALA A 485 3.93 -8.66 23.19
CA ALA A 485 4.53 -7.55 22.47
C ALA A 485 5.53 -6.80 23.35
N THR A 486 6.49 -6.14 22.70
CA THR A 486 7.41 -5.25 23.40
C THR A 486 7.76 -4.01 22.57
N VAL A 487 8.05 -2.92 23.26
CA VAL A 487 8.45 -1.61 22.72
C VAL A 487 9.43 -0.92 23.68
N VAL A 488 10.36 -0.12 23.16
CA VAL A 488 11.22 0.74 24.00
C VAL A 488 10.64 2.14 24.14
N ASP A 489 11.00 2.84 25.21
CA ASP A 489 10.57 4.23 25.47
C ASP A 489 11.25 5.21 24.49
N ASN A 490 10.50 5.67 23.50
CA ASN A 490 10.86 6.77 22.60
C ASN A 490 9.59 7.49 22.07
N SER A 491 9.77 8.68 21.48
CA SER A 491 8.66 9.52 21.00
C SER A 491 7.76 8.81 19.99
N PHE A 492 8.34 7.99 19.10
CA PHE A 492 7.58 7.21 18.12
C PHE A 492 6.68 6.17 18.76
N ASN A 493 7.20 5.38 19.69
CA ASN A 493 6.43 4.33 20.36
C ASN A 493 5.37 4.87 21.31
N LYS A 494 5.56 6.07 21.88
CA LYS A 494 4.51 6.78 22.63
C LYS A 494 3.33 7.17 21.75
N CYS A 495 3.57 7.41 20.46
CA CYS A 495 2.51 7.70 19.49
C CYS A 495 1.73 6.45 19.04
N LYS A 496 2.25 5.23 19.26
CA LYS A 496 1.62 4.00 18.78
C LYS A 496 0.35 3.67 19.53
N SER A 497 -0.62 3.09 18.81
CA SER A 497 -1.83 2.52 19.39
C SER A 497 -1.59 1.12 19.98
N SER A 498 -2.53 0.66 20.79
CA SER A 498 -2.53 -0.66 21.44
C SER A 498 -3.13 -1.76 20.56
N LEU A 499 -3.02 -1.68 19.23
CA LEU A 499 -3.77 -2.55 18.31
C LEU A 499 -3.58 -4.05 18.60
N ARG A 500 -2.36 -4.52 18.86
CA ARG A 500 -2.08 -5.92 19.22
C ARG A 500 -2.81 -6.40 20.47
N PHE A 501 -2.99 -5.51 21.45
CA PHE A 501 -3.74 -5.81 22.65
C PHE A 501 -5.23 -5.96 22.30
N THR A 502 -5.79 -5.04 21.51
CA THR A 502 -7.17 -5.13 21.03
C THR A 502 -7.40 -6.42 20.20
N GLU A 503 -6.48 -6.78 19.31
CA GLU A 503 -6.51 -8.02 18.53
C GLU A 503 -6.51 -9.27 19.45
N ALA A 504 -5.66 -9.27 20.49
CA ALA A 504 -5.61 -10.35 21.46
C ALA A 504 -6.90 -10.46 22.29
N CYS A 505 -7.50 -9.33 22.68
CA CYS A 505 -8.80 -9.28 23.34
C CYS A 505 -9.91 -9.88 22.46
N ALA A 506 -9.91 -9.56 21.16
CA ALA A 506 -10.92 -10.02 20.21
C ALA A 506 -11.02 -11.56 20.14
N CYS A 507 -9.88 -12.26 20.20
CA CYS A 507 -9.84 -13.72 20.11
C CYS A 507 -9.66 -14.44 21.46
N GLY A 508 -9.67 -13.72 22.59
CA GLY A 508 -9.49 -14.30 23.92
C GLY A 508 -8.09 -14.83 24.22
N CYS A 509 -7.07 -14.27 23.56
CA CYS A 509 -5.67 -14.58 23.83
C CYS A 509 -5.15 -13.65 24.92
N VAL A 510 -4.61 -14.16 26.04
CA VAL A 510 -4.14 -13.30 27.14
C VAL A 510 -2.93 -12.50 26.66
N PHE A 511 -3.02 -11.19 26.72
CA PHE A 511 -1.99 -10.30 26.21
C PHE A 511 -1.00 -9.91 27.31
N MET A 512 0.29 -10.01 27.01
CA MET A 512 1.36 -9.46 27.83
C MET A 512 2.18 -8.45 27.04
N GLY A 513 2.40 -7.28 27.63
CA GLY A 513 3.21 -6.23 27.02
C GLY A 513 3.83 -5.30 28.05
N ASN A 514 4.88 -4.59 27.64
CA ASN A 514 5.59 -3.71 28.55
C ASN A 514 4.99 -2.30 28.61
N ILE A 515 4.96 -1.74 29.82
CA ILE A 515 4.80 -0.30 30.05
C ILE A 515 6.17 0.38 30.12
N PHE A 516 6.20 1.72 30.06
CA PHE A 516 7.43 2.48 30.23
C PHE A 516 7.65 2.73 31.72
N ALA A 517 8.82 2.37 32.25
CA ALA A 517 9.10 2.48 33.68
C ALA A 517 9.07 3.93 34.20
N ASN A 518 9.32 4.90 33.31
CA ASN A 518 9.55 6.30 33.67
C ASN A 518 8.40 7.24 33.28
N ASN A 519 7.33 6.75 32.62
CA ASN A 519 6.17 7.55 32.24
C ASN A 519 4.96 6.66 31.89
N ASP A 520 3.78 7.27 31.76
CA ASP A 520 2.51 6.58 31.47
C ASP A 520 2.11 6.62 29.98
N ASP A 521 3.04 6.97 29.07
CA ASP A 521 2.75 7.14 27.65
C ASP A 521 2.92 5.84 26.84
N SER A 522 2.98 4.68 27.50
CA SER A 522 3.05 3.38 26.80
C SER A 522 1.75 3.09 26.04
N PRO A 523 1.83 2.49 24.83
CA PRO A 523 0.65 1.94 24.15
C PRO A 523 -0.07 0.91 25.03
N TYR A 524 0.65 0.19 25.89
CA TYR A 524 0.10 -0.90 26.70
C TYR A 524 -0.24 -0.48 28.14
N ARG A 525 -0.39 0.82 28.43
CA ARG A 525 -0.77 1.30 29.77
C ARG A 525 -2.11 0.74 30.26
N GLU A 526 -3.04 0.47 29.34
CA GLU A 526 -4.42 0.06 29.64
C GLU A 526 -4.58 -1.45 29.87
N ILE A 527 -3.55 -2.29 29.67
CA ILE A 527 -3.69 -3.75 29.83
C ILE A 527 -3.93 -4.15 31.29
N HIS A 528 -4.30 -5.41 31.54
CA HIS A 528 -4.52 -5.91 32.89
C HIS A 528 -3.22 -5.82 33.74
N ASN A 529 -3.32 -5.38 35.00
CA ASN A 529 -2.15 -5.16 35.85
C ASN A 529 -1.29 -6.42 36.05
N ASP A 530 -1.92 -7.57 36.24
CA ASP A 530 -1.21 -8.86 36.39
C ASP A 530 -0.50 -9.33 35.11
N ALA A 531 -0.72 -8.67 33.97
CA ALA A 531 -0.09 -8.97 32.70
C ALA A 531 0.93 -7.91 32.26
N LYS A 532 1.19 -6.90 33.11
CA LYS A 532 2.17 -5.85 32.86
C LYS A 532 3.55 -6.24 33.35
N PHE A 533 4.54 -5.92 32.54
CA PHE A 533 5.93 -5.75 32.96
C PHE A 533 6.43 -4.40 32.45
N THR A 534 7.63 -3.96 32.84
CA THR A 534 8.18 -2.69 32.36
C THR A 534 9.23 -2.93 31.27
N ASP A 535 9.57 -1.90 30.51
CA ASP A 535 10.69 -1.92 29.55
C ASP A 535 12.07 -2.15 30.23
N LYS A 536 12.12 -2.09 31.57
CA LYS A 536 13.30 -2.39 32.40
C LYS A 536 13.23 -3.73 33.12
N SER A 537 12.12 -4.47 33.02
CA SER A 537 11.97 -5.75 33.68
C SER A 537 12.94 -6.78 33.12
N THR A 538 13.54 -7.54 34.03
CA THR A 538 14.42 -8.68 33.74
C THR A 538 13.63 -9.87 33.21
N ALA A 539 14.33 -10.81 32.56
CA ALA A 539 13.70 -12.05 32.10
C ALA A 539 13.12 -12.85 33.28
N GLU A 540 13.76 -12.85 34.45
CA GLU A 540 13.29 -13.53 35.66
C GLU A 540 12.01 -12.93 36.24
N GLU A 541 11.85 -11.61 36.19
CA GLU A 541 10.62 -10.94 36.62
C GLU A 541 9.47 -11.24 35.65
N ILE A 542 9.74 -11.19 34.35
CA ILE A 542 8.76 -11.54 33.31
C ILE A 542 8.34 -13.00 33.46
N ASP A 543 9.27 -13.90 33.79
CA ASP A 543 8.99 -15.32 34.03
C ASP A 543 7.98 -15.54 35.16
N LYS A 544 8.16 -14.84 36.29
CA LYS A 544 7.23 -14.92 37.42
C LYS A 544 5.82 -14.46 37.04
N ILE A 545 5.72 -13.37 36.28
CA ILE A 545 4.44 -12.83 35.81
C ILE A 545 3.78 -13.83 34.87
N PHE A 546 4.50 -14.29 33.85
CA PHE A 546 3.99 -15.23 32.85
C PHE A 546 3.45 -16.51 33.50
N TRP A 547 4.24 -17.16 34.36
CA TRP A 547 3.82 -18.42 34.99
C TRP A 547 2.67 -18.24 36.00
N ALA A 548 2.53 -17.08 36.62
CA ALA A 548 1.35 -16.77 37.43
C ALA A 548 0.07 -16.72 36.56
N LEU A 549 0.16 -16.19 35.34
CA LEU A 549 -0.97 -16.12 34.40
C LEU A 549 -1.36 -17.48 33.82
N THR A 550 -0.50 -18.50 33.88
CA THR A 550 -0.84 -19.87 33.43
C THR A 550 -1.79 -20.61 34.39
N LYS A 551 -2.01 -20.07 35.59
CA LYS A 551 -2.92 -20.63 36.58
C LYS A 551 -4.36 -20.45 36.15
N LYS A 552 -5.16 -21.51 36.21
CA LYS A 552 -6.51 -21.55 35.61
C LYS A 552 -7.39 -20.35 36.00
N ASP A 553 -7.38 -19.99 37.29
CA ASP A 553 -8.26 -18.96 37.82
C ASP A 553 -7.78 -17.58 37.34
N LYS A 554 -6.46 -17.36 37.36
CA LYS A 554 -5.84 -16.12 36.90
C LYS A 554 -5.95 -15.95 35.38
N TYR A 555 -5.72 -17.00 34.60
CA TYR A 555 -5.90 -17.00 33.15
C TYR A 555 -7.33 -16.60 32.78
N ASN A 556 -8.32 -17.28 33.38
CA ASN A 556 -9.73 -17.02 33.11
C ASN A 556 -10.15 -15.62 33.57
N GLU A 557 -9.65 -15.14 34.71
CA GLU A 557 -9.86 -13.77 35.19
C GLU A 557 -9.39 -12.74 34.15
N VAL A 558 -8.12 -12.81 33.75
CA VAL A 558 -7.54 -11.84 32.79
C VAL A 558 -8.19 -11.94 31.41
N MET A 559 -8.44 -13.16 30.93
CA MET A 559 -9.14 -13.38 29.65
C MET A 559 -10.56 -12.79 29.67
N ASN A 560 -11.31 -12.96 30.76
CA ASN A 560 -12.65 -12.37 30.86
C ASN A 560 -12.58 -10.84 30.93
N TRP A 561 -11.65 -10.29 31.71
CA TRP A 561 -11.43 -8.86 31.76
C TRP A 561 -11.11 -8.27 30.38
N GLN A 562 -10.29 -8.95 29.56
CA GLN A 562 -9.99 -8.53 28.19
C GLN A 562 -11.23 -8.54 27.28
N TYR A 563 -12.09 -9.55 27.41
CA TYR A 563 -13.36 -9.59 26.70
C TYR A 563 -14.29 -8.45 27.13
N ASP A 564 -14.34 -8.13 28.42
CA ASP A 564 -15.15 -7.02 28.92
C ASP A 564 -14.58 -5.68 28.43
N PHE A 565 -13.24 -5.53 28.44
CA PHE A 565 -12.54 -4.34 27.94
C PHE A 565 -12.90 -4.06 26.48
N ILE A 566 -12.75 -5.04 25.58
CA ILE A 566 -13.00 -4.79 24.16
C ILE A 566 -14.48 -4.54 23.87
N ASN A 567 -15.40 -5.21 24.58
CA ASN A 567 -16.84 -5.06 24.38
C ASN A 567 -17.43 -3.77 24.94
N THR A 568 -16.80 -3.18 25.96
CA THR A 568 -17.30 -1.95 26.63
C THR A 568 -16.47 -0.71 26.33
N GLY A 569 -15.24 -0.86 25.85
CA GLY A 569 -14.26 0.22 25.63
C GLY A 569 -14.31 0.92 24.26
N ASN A 570 -15.37 0.73 23.46
CA ASN A 570 -15.46 1.20 22.07
C ASN A 570 -14.28 0.72 21.19
N CYS A 571 -13.79 -0.49 21.44
CA CYS A 571 -12.63 -1.05 20.73
C CYS A 571 -13.00 -1.88 19.50
N TRP A 572 -14.30 -2.03 19.23
CA TRP A 572 -14.83 -2.61 18.00
C TRP A 572 -15.12 -1.49 17.00
N LEU A 573 -14.89 -1.77 15.72
CA LEU A 573 -15.28 -0.88 14.64
C LEU A 573 -16.78 -0.57 14.69
N GLU A 574 -17.57 -1.58 15.01
CA GLU A 574 -19.03 -1.52 15.06
C GLU A 574 -19.56 -0.84 16.34
N SER A 575 -18.69 -0.44 17.27
CA SER A 575 -19.10 0.29 18.47
C SER A 575 -19.68 1.66 18.10
N GLU A 576 -20.83 1.99 18.67
CA GLU A 576 -21.52 3.27 18.45
C GLU A 576 -20.60 4.48 18.71
N GLY A 577 -19.80 4.44 19.77
CA GLY A 577 -18.84 5.51 20.07
C GLY A 577 -17.80 5.71 18.96
N HIS A 578 -17.25 4.62 18.42
CA HIS A 578 -16.27 4.67 17.33
C HIS A 578 -16.91 5.15 16.02
N ILE A 579 -18.10 4.65 15.68
CA ILE A 579 -18.82 5.11 14.49
C ILE A 579 -19.14 6.60 14.58
N ASN A 580 -19.58 7.10 15.74
CA ASN A 580 -19.81 8.52 15.95
C ASN A 580 -18.54 9.37 15.76
N GLU A 581 -17.39 8.90 16.24
CA GLU A 581 -16.09 9.56 16.00
C GLU A 581 -15.72 9.58 14.51
N MET A 582 -15.93 8.47 13.80
CA MET A 582 -15.69 8.39 12.35
C MET A 582 -16.63 9.30 11.55
N LEU A 583 -17.90 9.38 11.95
CA LEU A 583 -18.88 10.27 11.32
C LEU A 583 -18.54 11.74 11.58
N ASP A 584 -18.02 12.10 12.75
CA ASP A 584 -17.50 13.45 13.00
C ASP A 584 -16.30 13.79 12.11
N MET A 585 -15.46 12.81 11.75
CA MET A 585 -14.43 13.00 10.71
C MET A 585 -15.07 13.19 9.33
N PHE A 586 -16.01 12.34 8.93
CA PHE A 586 -16.57 12.29 7.58
C PHE A 586 -17.62 13.37 7.28
N ASP A 587 -18.34 13.87 8.27
CA ASP A 587 -19.39 14.87 8.12
C ASP A 587 -18.84 16.29 8.34
N SER A 588 -19.26 17.26 7.53
CA SER A 588 -18.92 18.67 7.73
C SER A 588 -19.77 19.32 8.83
N LYS A 589 -20.87 18.68 9.25
CA LYS A 589 -21.76 19.16 10.31
C LYS A 589 -21.77 18.18 11.50
N PRO A 590 -21.73 18.67 12.74
CA PRO A 590 -21.85 17.79 13.90
C PRO A 590 -23.21 17.08 13.87
N ARG A 591 -23.20 15.76 13.93
CA ARG A 591 -24.39 14.95 14.14
C ARG A 591 -24.12 13.99 15.29
N LYS A 592 -25.10 13.85 16.19
CA LYS A 592 -25.23 12.62 16.98
C LYS A 592 -26.12 11.70 16.16
N ILE A 593 -25.55 10.65 15.60
CA ILE A 593 -26.32 9.65 14.87
C ILE A 593 -26.22 8.37 15.68
N ILE A 594 -27.37 7.94 16.19
CA ILE A 594 -27.60 6.88 17.18
C ILE A 594 -27.72 7.47 18.59
#